data_AF-A0A8S3Z3D5-F1
#
_entry.id   AF-A0A8S3Z3D5-F1
#
_cell.length_a   1.000
_cell.length_b   1.000
_cell.length_c   1.000
_cell.angle_alpha   90.00
_cell.angle_beta   90.00
_cell.angle_gamma   90.00
#
_symmetry.space_group_name_H-M   'P 1'
#
loop_
_entity.id
_entity.type
_entity.pdbx_description
1 polymer ?
#
loop_
_entity_poly.entity_id
_entity_poly.type
_entity_poly.pdbx_seq_one_letter_code
_entity_poly.pdbx_strand_id
1 'polypeptide(L)'
;MLRRAPSWRDLGVEGDLPESTGSSQNLAWTGSPAPERRGDKSKDAGEQPIFTTKAHVFQIDGNTKKDWIPASKSAVSVSFYFDSIRNTYRIISVDGSKAIVNSTITPNMTFTKTSQKFGQWSDARANTVYGLGFPSEQELTKFIEKFKEVKELTRQAAQTQLKQMETNGGVDSHILTQSKNQNLHQRTSSLSSIQTDVGNLRERRNSFTQGGNNDLPSSTSTEAQLKYENDRLKLALAQSSANAKKWEVELQTLKNNNARLTTALQESTSNVDEWKKQLAAYKDENVRLKKKLLEVDKGGSGGAENSHKVAQLTEQLERLRHEYHSKQEEIQRLSAQIEELKASEGQSSALQARIKSLEGENQSLSLKLQDSQRQLQESRTQAEQEQREILRLQEILGAKISELYETHESIVATLKHESNS
;
A
#
# COMPACT_ATOMS: atom_id res chain seq x y z
N MET A 1 -3.63 -40.85 28.79
CA MET A 1 -3.32 -41.66 27.59
C MET A 1 -4.61 -41.89 26.82
N LEU A 2 -4.51 -41.73 25.50
CA LEU A 2 -5.57 -41.81 24.50
C LEU A 2 -6.54 -42.97 24.70
N ARG A 3 -7.83 -42.76 24.39
CA ARG A 3 -8.55 -43.68 23.50
C ARG A 3 -9.42 -42.94 22.49
N ARG A 4 -9.24 -43.38 21.26
CA ARG A 4 -9.73 -42.92 19.97
C ARG A 4 -11.08 -43.60 19.69
N ALA A 5 -11.93 -42.93 18.90
CA ALA A 5 -13.24 -43.38 18.44
C ALA A 5 -13.21 -44.66 17.58
N PRO A 6 -14.40 -45.24 17.33
CA PRO A 6 -14.87 -45.47 15.94
C PRO A 6 -16.32 -44.97 15.77
N SER A 7 -16.58 -44.08 14.79
CA SER A 7 -16.94 -44.35 13.38
C SER A 7 -18.44 -44.64 13.18
N TRP A 8 -19.14 -43.63 12.67
CA TRP A 8 -20.52 -43.65 12.22
C TRP A 8 -20.61 -44.20 10.79
N ARG A 9 -20.78 -45.51 10.65
CA ARG A 9 -21.39 -46.16 9.47
C ARG A 9 -21.93 -47.50 9.92
N ASP A 10 -23.24 -47.57 10.16
CA ASP A 10 -24.07 -48.65 9.64
C ASP A 10 -25.55 -48.42 9.98
N LEU A 11 -26.38 -48.91 9.07
CA LEU A 11 -27.84 -49.04 9.09
C LEU A 11 -28.64 -47.89 8.44
N GLY A 12 -28.93 -48.09 7.14
CA GLY A 12 -30.19 -47.66 6.51
C GLY A 12 -31.39 -48.36 7.15
N VAL A 13 -32.64 -48.23 6.70
CA VAL A 13 -33.18 -48.37 5.34
C VAL A 13 -34.69 -48.00 5.42
N GLU A 14 -35.30 -47.66 4.27
CA GLU A 14 -36.77 -47.63 3.96
C GLU A 14 -37.59 -46.47 4.52
N GLY A 15 -38.51 -45.82 3.78
CA GLY A 15 -39.07 -46.08 2.45
C GLY A 15 -40.35 -45.23 2.28
N ASP A 16 -40.76 -45.08 1.02
CA ASP A 16 -42.07 -44.64 0.50
C ASP A 16 -42.38 -43.14 0.25
N LEU A 17 -42.40 -42.84 -1.05
CA LEU A 17 -43.14 -41.77 -1.74
C LEU A 17 -44.62 -42.17 -1.90
N PRO A 18 -45.54 -41.21 -2.12
CA PRO A 18 -46.08 -41.09 -3.47
C PRO A 18 -46.34 -39.65 -3.97
N GLU A 19 -46.74 -39.61 -5.24
CA GLU A 19 -46.75 -38.55 -6.24
C GLU A 19 -47.72 -37.36 -6.09
N SER A 20 -47.33 -36.27 -6.78
CA SER A 20 -48.11 -35.39 -7.69
C SER A 20 -49.36 -34.64 -7.18
N THR A 21 -49.31 -33.31 -7.26
CA THR A 21 -50.08 -32.50 -8.25
C THR A 21 -49.80 -31.01 -8.05
N GLY A 22 -49.64 -30.27 -9.14
CA GLY A 22 -49.40 -28.83 -9.11
C GLY A 22 -50.66 -28.00 -8.87
N SER A 23 -50.50 -26.80 -8.30
CA SER A 23 -51.35 -25.64 -8.56
C SER A 23 -50.68 -24.36 -8.01
N SER A 24 -50.53 -23.37 -8.89
CA SER A 24 -50.16 -22.00 -8.54
C SER A 24 -51.29 -21.35 -7.74
N GLN A 25 -50.99 -20.80 -6.56
CA GLN A 25 -51.79 -19.73 -5.97
C GLN A 25 -50.91 -18.70 -5.25
N ASN A 26 -51.08 -17.44 -5.70
CA ASN A 26 -50.65 -16.23 -5.03
C ASN A 26 -51.18 -16.18 -3.59
N LEU A 27 -50.32 -15.85 -2.62
CA LEU A 27 -50.75 -15.40 -1.30
C LEU A 27 -49.98 -14.14 -0.89
N ALA A 28 -50.78 -13.13 -0.61
CA ALA A 28 -50.42 -11.76 -0.35
C ALA A 28 -49.61 -11.57 0.94
N TRP A 29 -48.69 -10.61 0.88
CA TRP A 29 -48.06 -9.96 2.02
C TRP A 29 -49.14 -9.39 2.96
N THR A 30 -49.13 -9.84 4.22
CA THR A 30 -49.81 -9.18 5.34
C THR A 30 -48.80 -8.90 6.45
N GLY A 31 -49.05 -7.81 7.15
CA GLY A 31 -48.02 -6.95 7.73
C GLY A 31 -47.37 -7.45 9.01
N SER A 32 -46.12 -7.05 9.18
CA SER A 32 -45.41 -7.02 10.46
C SER A 32 -45.59 -5.66 11.15
N PRO A 33 -45.62 -5.63 12.49
CA PRO A 33 -45.90 -4.41 13.26
C PRO A 33 -44.67 -3.48 13.30
N ALA A 34 -44.97 -2.18 13.28
CA ALA A 34 -44.00 -1.09 13.29
C ALA A 34 -43.13 -1.07 14.56
N PRO A 35 -41.82 -0.76 14.46
CA PRO A 35 -41.05 -0.25 15.59
C PRO A 35 -41.12 1.27 15.62
N GLU A 36 -41.23 1.77 16.85
CA GLU A 36 -41.32 3.17 17.24
C GLU A 36 -40.22 4.06 16.63
N ARG A 37 -40.65 5.27 16.27
CA ARG A 37 -39.78 6.38 15.86
C ARG A 37 -38.81 6.74 16.98
N ARG A 38 -37.51 6.50 16.78
CA ARG A 38 -36.46 7.29 17.43
C ARG A 38 -35.74 8.12 16.38
N GLY A 39 -35.90 9.43 16.53
CA GLY A 39 -34.94 10.47 16.19
C GLY A 39 -34.23 10.38 14.84
N ASP A 40 -34.76 11.11 13.88
CA ASP A 40 -34.04 11.62 12.72
C ASP A 40 -32.71 12.29 13.14
N LYS A 41 -31.59 11.67 12.76
CA LYS A 41 -30.34 12.37 12.45
C LYS A 41 -29.81 11.80 11.15
N SER A 42 -30.47 12.18 10.07
CA SER A 42 -29.96 12.00 8.73
C SER A 42 -28.70 12.86 8.48
N LYS A 43 -27.67 12.19 7.94
CA LYS A 43 -26.59 12.69 7.06
C LYS A 43 -25.41 13.48 7.67
N ASP A 44 -24.36 12.72 7.99
CA ASP A 44 -23.00 13.02 7.51
C ASP A 44 -22.47 11.78 6.78
N ALA A 45 -22.92 11.60 5.52
CA ALA A 45 -22.22 10.73 4.58
C ALA A 45 -21.14 11.58 3.92
N GLY A 46 -19.92 11.60 4.45
CA GLY A 46 -18.87 12.49 3.96
C GLY A 46 -17.48 11.89 4.07
N GLU A 47 -16.93 11.48 2.93
CA GLU A 47 -15.54 11.07 2.65
C GLU A 47 -14.90 10.07 3.64
N GLN A 48 -14.76 8.80 3.22
CA GLN A 48 -14.01 7.81 3.99
C GLN A 48 -12.50 8.12 3.96
N PRO A 49 -11.79 7.97 5.08
CA PRO A 49 -10.35 8.17 5.11
C PRO A 49 -9.62 7.09 4.30
N ILE A 50 -8.63 7.50 3.51
CA ILE A 50 -7.75 6.61 2.73
C ILE A 50 -6.87 5.77 3.68
N PHE A 51 -6.42 6.40 4.75
CA PHE A 51 -5.59 5.79 5.78
C PHE A 51 -5.79 6.54 7.09
N THR A 52 -5.82 5.83 8.21
CA THR A 52 -5.92 6.40 9.56
C THR A 52 -4.89 5.74 10.47
N THR A 53 -4.26 6.54 11.33
CA THR A 53 -3.37 6.07 12.41
C THR A 53 -3.56 6.88 13.68
N LYS A 54 -3.01 6.43 14.81
CA LYS A 54 -3.06 7.13 16.10
C LYS A 54 -1.72 7.78 16.42
N ALA A 55 -1.72 9.08 16.75
CA ALA A 55 -0.52 9.79 17.15
C ALA A 55 -0.83 10.95 18.11
N HIS A 56 0.15 11.36 18.91
CA HIS A 56 0.11 12.64 19.60
C HIS A 56 0.50 13.75 18.63
N VAL A 57 -0.31 14.81 18.57
CA VAL A 57 -0.10 15.92 17.63
C VAL A 57 0.59 17.07 18.34
N PHE A 58 1.61 17.61 17.69
CA PHE A 58 2.34 18.79 18.12
C PHE A 58 2.35 19.81 16.99
N GLN A 59 2.48 21.08 17.34
CA GLN A 59 2.76 22.15 16.38
C GLN A 59 3.90 23.00 16.91
N ILE A 60 4.67 23.62 16.03
CA ILE A 60 5.65 24.62 16.45
C ILE A 60 4.90 25.88 16.90
N ASP A 61 5.32 26.49 18.01
CA ASP A 61 4.79 27.76 18.48
C ASP A 61 4.96 28.84 17.39
N GLY A 62 3.84 29.51 17.05
CA GLY A 62 3.81 30.58 16.06
C GLY A 62 4.69 31.78 16.44
N ASN A 63 4.91 32.00 17.75
CA ASN A 63 5.69 33.12 18.26
C ASN A 63 7.20 32.81 18.28
N THR A 64 7.61 31.69 18.87
CA THR A 64 9.03 31.37 19.04
C THR A 64 9.64 30.65 17.83
N LYS A 65 8.82 30.02 17.00
CA LYS A 65 9.21 29.19 15.84
C LYS A 65 10.24 28.09 16.17
N LYS A 66 10.41 27.75 17.45
CA LYS A 66 11.40 26.79 17.95
C LYS A 66 10.82 25.75 18.87
N ASP A 67 9.82 26.11 19.67
CA ASP A 67 9.27 25.22 20.68
C ASP A 67 8.12 24.39 20.15
N TRP A 68 8.09 23.12 20.53
CA TRP A 68 6.97 22.22 20.26
C TRP A 68 5.89 22.39 21.32
N ILE A 69 4.70 22.76 20.90
CA ILE A 69 3.52 22.82 21.77
C ILE A 69 2.58 21.64 21.45
N PRO A 70 2.10 20.91 22.47
CA PRO A 70 1.16 19.82 22.28
C PRO A 70 -0.18 20.38 21.78
N ALA A 71 -0.63 19.87 20.64
CA ALA A 71 -1.92 20.22 20.04
C ALA A 71 -3.04 19.25 20.47
N SER A 72 -2.68 18.04 20.93
CA SER A 72 -3.61 17.06 21.52
C SER A 72 -3.15 16.64 22.92
N LYS A 73 -4.10 16.37 23.81
CA LYS A 73 -3.81 15.87 25.18
C LYS A 73 -3.48 14.38 25.22
N SER A 74 -4.01 13.62 24.26
CA SER A 74 -3.80 12.18 24.10
C SER A 74 -3.55 11.84 22.63
N ALA A 75 -3.29 10.57 22.33
CA ALA A 75 -3.21 10.09 20.96
C ALA A 75 -4.58 10.22 20.26
N VAL A 76 -4.61 10.91 19.13
CA VAL A 76 -5.80 11.18 18.31
C VAL A 76 -5.69 10.49 16.96
N SER A 77 -6.82 10.35 16.27
CA SER A 77 -6.81 9.83 14.89
C SER A 77 -6.24 10.89 13.94
N VAL A 78 -5.25 10.50 13.15
CA VAL A 78 -4.68 11.29 12.06
C VAL A 78 -4.91 10.53 10.76
N SER A 79 -5.60 11.17 9.83
CA SER A 79 -6.10 10.49 8.63
C SER A 79 -5.80 11.25 7.36
N PHE A 80 -5.57 10.53 6.27
CA PHE A 80 -5.52 11.09 4.92
C PHE A 80 -6.91 11.01 4.29
N TYR A 81 -7.39 12.13 3.75
CA TYR A 81 -8.65 12.23 3.02
C TYR A 81 -8.38 12.72 1.60
N PHE A 82 -9.23 12.30 0.68
CA PHE A 82 -9.34 12.91 -0.64
C PHE A 82 -10.57 13.80 -0.66
N ASP A 83 -10.34 15.10 -0.75
CA ASP A 83 -11.38 16.11 -0.90
C ASP A 83 -11.77 16.17 -2.38
N SER A 84 -12.91 15.56 -2.69
CA SER A 84 -13.43 15.42 -4.05
C SER A 84 -13.86 16.75 -4.66
N ILE A 85 -14.31 17.70 -3.84
CA ILE A 85 -14.77 19.02 -4.28
C ILE A 85 -13.59 19.86 -4.74
N ARG A 86 -12.49 19.85 -3.98
CA ARG A 86 -11.27 20.59 -4.32
C ARG A 86 -10.29 19.77 -5.15
N ASN A 87 -10.56 18.48 -5.34
CA ASN A 87 -9.67 17.52 -5.96
C ASN A 87 -8.25 17.57 -5.34
N THR A 88 -8.18 17.55 -4.01
CA THR A 88 -6.94 17.64 -3.25
C THR A 88 -6.87 16.60 -2.15
N TYR A 89 -5.66 16.20 -1.76
CA TYR A 89 -5.46 15.31 -0.63
C TYR A 89 -5.12 16.09 0.64
N ARG A 90 -5.65 15.66 1.78
CA ARG A 90 -5.55 16.40 3.05
C ARG A 90 -5.23 15.46 4.20
N ILE A 91 -4.41 15.94 5.14
CA ILE A 91 -4.19 15.31 6.45
C ILE A 91 -5.12 16.01 7.43
N ILE A 92 -6.02 15.25 8.05
CA ILE A 92 -7.00 15.77 9.00
C ILE A 92 -6.88 15.01 10.32
N SER A 93 -6.90 15.78 11.42
CA SER A 93 -7.00 15.25 12.77
C SER A 93 -7.89 16.18 13.60
N VAL A 94 -8.77 15.58 14.40
CA VAL A 94 -9.72 16.27 15.27
C VAL A 94 -9.50 15.84 16.72
N ASP A 95 -9.55 16.82 17.63
CA ASP A 95 -9.57 16.59 19.08
C ASP A 95 -10.87 17.19 19.64
N GLY A 96 -11.78 16.33 20.08
CA GLY A 96 -13.17 16.71 20.35
C GLY A 96 -13.86 17.25 19.09
N SER A 97 -14.38 18.48 19.16
CA SER A 97 -15.02 19.18 18.04
C SER A 97 -14.06 20.09 17.25
N LYS A 98 -12.78 20.15 17.64
CA LYS A 98 -11.80 21.07 17.05
C LYS A 98 -10.89 20.33 16.07
N ALA A 99 -10.79 20.84 14.84
CA ALA A 99 -9.74 20.42 13.91
C ALA A 99 -8.38 20.95 14.39
N ILE A 100 -7.47 20.05 14.74
CA ILE A 100 -6.12 20.35 15.22
C ILE A 100 -5.07 20.12 14.13
N VAL A 101 -5.38 19.33 13.11
CA VAL A 101 -4.63 19.25 11.85
C VAL A 101 -5.61 19.37 10.71
N ASN A 102 -5.32 20.26 9.76
CA ASN A 102 -6.10 20.42 8.54
C ASN A 102 -5.21 20.82 7.37
N SER A 103 -4.26 19.94 7.04
CA SER A 103 -3.15 20.24 6.15
C SER A 103 -3.41 19.72 4.75
N THR A 104 -3.29 20.56 3.72
CA THR A 104 -3.46 20.14 2.32
C THR A 104 -2.11 19.71 1.77
N ILE A 105 -2.04 18.50 1.22
CA ILE A 105 -0.78 17.94 0.72
C ILE A 105 -0.43 18.63 -0.60
N THR A 106 0.83 19.03 -0.73
CA THR A 106 1.37 19.63 -1.96
C THR A 106 2.50 18.78 -2.53
N PRO A 107 2.79 18.84 -3.84
CA PRO A 107 3.84 18.00 -4.46
C PRO A 107 5.23 18.19 -3.86
N ASN A 108 5.53 19.39 -3.36
CA ASN A 108 6.83 19.75 -2.78
C ASN A 108 6.90 19.52 -1.27
N MET A 109 5.81 19.08 -0.66
CA MET A 109 5.75 18.82 0.76
C MET A 109 6.61 17.62 1.14
N THR A 110 7.28 17.70 2.28
CA THR A 110 8.15 16.63 2.77
C THR A 110 7.84 16.33 4.22
N PHE A 111 7.68 15.05 4.52
CA PHE A 111 7.61 14.55 5.88
C PHE A 111 8.99 14.03 6.29
N THR A 112 9.54 14.62 7.36
CA THR A 112 10.90 14.35 7.84
C THR A 112 10.83 13.62 9.18
N LYS A 113 11.44 12.42 9.24
CA LYS A 113 11.66 11.70 10.49
C LYS A 113 12.78 12.39 11.28
N THR A 114 12.51 12.81 12.52
CA THR A 114 13.50 13.49 13.38
C THR A 114 13.85 12.72 14.64
N SER A 115 13.09 11.67 14.98
CA SER A 115 13.47 10.68 16.01
C SER A 115 12.95 9.28 15.66
N GLN A 116 13.16 8.31 16.54
CA GLN A 116 12.69 6.93 16.33
C GLN A 116 11.17 6.84 16.15
N LYS A 117 10.41 7.69 16.85
CA LYS A 117 8.94 7.66 16.87
C LYS A 117 8.29 9.01 16.56
N PHE A 118 9.07 9.97 16.07
CA PHE A 118 8.60 11.31 15.77
C PHE A 118 8.99 11.74 14.36
N GLY A 119 8.04 12.39 13.68
CA GLY A 119 8.27 13.03 12.40
C GLY A 119 7.43 14.29 12.25
N GLN A 120 7.80 15.12 11.29
CA GLN A 120 7.22 16.44 11.11
C GLN A 120 7.09 16.81 9.64
N TRP A 121 6.23 17.79 9.35
CA TRP A 121 6.18 18.45 8.04
C TRP A 121 5.83 19.92 8.20
N SER A 122 6.26 20.73 7.24
CA SER A 122 5.88 22.14 7.16
C SER A 122 4.69 22.32 6.24
N ASP A 123 3.66 23.03 6.71
CA ASP A 123 2.53 23.46 5.89
C ASP A 123 2.63 24.98 5.67
N ALA A 124 3.06 25.36 4.46
CA ALA A 124 3.21 26.76 4.09
C ALA A 124 1.88 27.52 4.07
N ARG A 125 0.75 26.85 3.74
CA ARG A 125 -0.57 27.48 3.71
C ARG A 125 -1.07 27.79 5.10
N ALA A 126 -0.85 26.86 6.04
CA ALA A 126 -1.21 27.05 7.45
C ALA A 126 -0.14 27.84 8.24
N ASN A 127 1.00 28.19 7.61
CA ASN A 127 2.16 28.86 8.22
C ASN A 127 2.61 28.20 9.55
N THR A 128 2.59 26.87 9.57
CA THR A 128 2.91 26.08 10.76
C THR A 128 3.66 24.82 10.40
N VAL A 129 4.33 24.24 11.39
CA VAL A 129 5.00 22.94 11.28
C VAL A 129 4.28 21.99 12.22
N TYR A 130 3.76 20.90 11.67
CA TYR A 130 3.11 19.86 12.44
C TYR A 130 4.11 18.76 12.76
N GLY A 131 3.97 18.18 13.95
CA GLY A 131 4.76 17.06 14.44
C GLY A 131 3.84 15.96 14.95
N LEU A 132 4.21 14.70 14.70
CA LEU A 132 3.47 13.53 15.13
C LEU A 132 4.37 12.60 15.92
N GLY A 133 3.95 12.30 17.16
CA GLY A 133 4.55 11.28 18.02
C GLY A 133 3.75 9.98 17.97
N PHE A 134 4.35 8.93 17.39
CA PHE A 134 3.74 7.61 17.21
C PHE A 134 4.03 6.68 18.39
N PRO A 135 3.17 5.68 18.66
CA PRO A 135 3.43 4.69 19.70
C PRO A 135 4.60 3.77 19.36
N SER A 136 4.85 3.50 18.06
CA SER A 136 5.92 2.63 17.57
C SER A 136 6.63 3.19 16.32
N GLU A 137 7.86 2.74 16.08
CA GLU A 137 8.62 3.08 14.86
C GLU A 137 7.96 2.52 13.59
N GLN A 138 7.25 1.38 13.71
CA GLN A 138 6.55 0.77 12.58
C GLN A 138 5.40 1.65 12.10
N GLU A 139 4.63 2.25 13.00
CA GLU A 139 3.55 3.17 12.63
C GLU A 139 4.06 4.46 12.00
N LEU A 140 5.17 5.02 12.52
CA LEU A 140 5.86 6.12 11.88
C LEU A 140 6.29 5.77 10.45
N THR A 141 6.87 4.58 10.26
CA THR A 141 7.32 4.11 8.94
C THR A 141 6.16 3.97 7.97
N LYS A 142 5.05 3.35 8.40
CA LYS A 142 3.81 3.25 7.61
C LYS A 142 3.25 4.62 7.24
N PHE A 143 3.27 5.59 8.17
CA PHE A 143 2.82 6.95 7.89
C PHE A 143 3.69 7.64 6.84
N ILE A 144 5.02 7.45 6.90
CA ILE A 144 5.96 8.00 5.90
C ILE A 144 5.68 7.43 4.52
N GLU A 145 5.43 6.12 4.42
CA GLU A 145 5.09 5.45 3.15
C GLU A 145 3.78 6.01 2.58
N LYS A 146 2.73 6.09 3.41
CA LYS A 146 1.44 6.66 3.00
C LYS A 146 1.54 8.12 2.60
N PHE A 147 2.35 8.91 3.30
CA PHE A 147 2.62 10.30 2.93
C PHE A 147 3.25 10.40 1.52
N LYS A 148 4.21 9.53 1.19
CA LYS A 148 4.83 9.50 -0.15
C LYS A 148 3.83 9.09 -1.23
N GLU A 149 3.01 8.07 -0.97
CA GLU A 149 1.95 7.62 -1.89
C GLU A 149 0.95 8.74 -2.18
N VAL A 150 0.41 9.38 -1.13
CA VAL A 150 -0.57 10.46 -1.29
C VAL A 150 0.05 11.70 -1.95
N LYS A 151 1.33 11.98 -1.71
CA LYS A 151 2.05 13.06 -2.41
C LYS A 151 2.15 12.79 -3.91
N GLU A 152 2.38 11.54 -4.31
CA GLU A 152 2.42 11.16 -5.72
C GLU A 152 1.03 11.26 -6.38
N LEU A 153 -0.03 10.83 -5.68
CA LEU A 153 -1.41 11.05 -6.12
C LEU A 153 -1.74 12.55 -6.27
N THR A 154 -1.22 13.39 -5.38
CA THR A 154 -1.36 14.85 -5.47
C THR A 154 -0.69 15.40 -6.73
N ARG A 155 0.50 14.90 -7.10
CA ARG A 155 1.20 15.28 -8.34
C ARG A 155 0.38 14.93 -9.58
N GLN A 156 -0.23 13.74 -9.60
CA GLN A 156 -1.08 13.29 -10.70
C GLN A 156 -2.38 14.10 -10.81
N ALA A 157 -3.02 14.40 -9.68
CA ALA A 157 -4.21 15.26 -9.64
C ALA A 157 -3.92 16.67 -10.18
N ALA A 158 -2.77 17.26 -9.83
CA ALA A 158 -2.35 18.56 -10.33
C ALA A 158 -2.06 18.55 -11.85
N GLN A 159 -1.43 17.50 -12.37
CA GLN A 159 -1.20 17.34 -13.82
C GLN A 159 -2.50 17.18 -14.62
N THR A 160 -3.49 16.50 -14.05
CA THR A 160 -4.80 16.30 -14.68
C THR A 160 -5.58 17.61 -14.78
N GLN A 161 -5.49 18.48 -13.76
CA GLN A 161 -6.11 19.81 -13.79
C GLN A 161 -5.50 20.72 -14.86
N LEU A 162 -4.18 20.71 -15.03
CA LEU A 162 -3.50 21.48 -16.09
C LEU A 162 -3.93 21.01 -17.49
N LYS A 163 -4.08 19.69 -17.68
CA LYS A 163 -4.48 19.10 -18.96
C LYS A 163 -5.94 19.37 -19.34
N GLN A 164 -6.84 19.52 -18.36
CA GLN A 164 -8.23 19.94 -18.60
C GLN A 164 -8.36 21.43 -18.94
N MET A 165 -7.40 22.27 -18.52
CA MET A 165 -7.37 23.69 -18.90
C MET A 165 -6.83 23.91 -20.33
N GLU A 166 -5.96 23.03 -20.84
CA GLU A 166 -5.44 23.11 -22.22
C GLU A 166 -6.44 22.62 -23.29
N THR A 167 -7.48 21.86 -22.93
CA THR A 167 -8.46 21.32 -23.91
C THR A 167 -9.66 22.24 -24.18
N ASN A 168 -9.79 23.38 -23.51
CA ASN A 168 -10.94 24.30 -23.65
C ASN A 168 -10.57 25.71 -24.18
N GLY A 169 -9.36 25.93 -24.69
CA GLY A 169 -8.92 27.24 -25.21
C GLY A 169 -8.56 27.19 -26.69
N GLY A 170 -9.55 27.34 -27.57
CA GLY A 170 -9.34 27.58 -29.00
C GLY A 170 -9.32 29.07 -29.34
N VAL A 171 -8.26 29.47 -30.05
CA VAL A 171 -8.14 30.55 -31.06
C VAL A 171 -7.47 31.90 -30.63
N ASP A 172 -6.30 32.09 -31.27
CA ASP A 172 -5.56 33.29 -31.73
C ASP A 172 -4.82 34.26 -30.78
N SER A 173 -3.48 34.18 -30.81
CA SER A 173 -2.64 35.10 -31.61
C SER A 173 -1.13 34.84 -31.44
N HIS A 174 -0.41 34.91 -32.55
CA HIS A 174 1.04 34.74 -32.69
C HIS A 174 1.75 36.11 -32.60
N ILE A 175 2.92 36.19 -31.94
CA ILE A 175 4.18 36.86 -32.39
C ILE A 175 5.19 37.01 -31.22
N LEU A 176 6.33 36.27 -31.35
CA LEU A 176 7.77 36.64 -31.22
C LEU A 176 8.20 37.48 -29.99
N THR A 177 9.27 37.22 -29.22
CA THR A 177 10.62 36.71 -29.54
C THR A 177 11.48 36.57 -28.27
N GLN A 178 12.43 35.61 -28.31
CA GLN A 178 13.79 35.62 -27.74
C GLN A 178 14.05 35.91 -26.24
N SER A 179 14.63 34.93 -25.52
CA SER A 179 16.10 34.85 -25.32
C SER A 179 16.57 33.75 -24.35
N LYS A 180 17.58 33.01 -24.83
CA LYS A 180 18.76 32.44 -24.14
C LYS A 180 18.62 31.30 -23.11
N ASN A 181 19.08 30.13 -23.57
CA ASN A 181 20.14 29.30 -23.00
C ASN A 181 20.23 29.21 -21.46
N GLN A 182 20.07 28.02 -20.89
CA GLN A 182 21.21 27.11 -20.65
C GLN A 182 20.72 25.69 -20.35
N ASN A 183 21.35 24.75 -21.03
CA ASN A 183 21.23 23.33 -20.89
C ASN A 183 22.21 22.90 -19.78
N LEU A 184 21.74 22.37 -18.65
CA LEU A 184 22.62 21.76 -17.66
C LEU A 184 22.01 20.49 -17.08
N HIS A 185 22.72 19.40 -17.36
CA HIS A 185 22.49 18.06 -16.87
C HIS A 185 22.61 18.01 -15.34
N GLN A 186 21.61 17.44 -14.64
CA GLN A 186 21.83 16.79 -13.35
C GLN A 186 21.11 15.44 -13.28
N ARG A 187 21.88 14.43 -13.70
CA ARG A 187 22.00 13.07 -13.19
C ARG A 187 20.93 12.59 -12.21
N THR A 188 20.05 11.75 -12.73
CA THR A 188 19.27 10.77 -11.98
C THR A 188 20.19 9.68 -11.43
N SER A 189 20.22 9.50 -10.10
CA SER A 189 20.83 8.34 -9.45
C SER A 189 19.74 7.35 -9.03
N SER A 190 19.41 6.42 -9.92
CA SER A 190 18.67 5.21 -9.58
C SER A 190 19.68 4.09 -9.33
N LEU A 191 19.76 3.64 -8.08
CA LEU A 191 20.51 2.46 -7.66
C LEU A 191 19.57 1.25 -7.74
N SER A 192 19.86 0.32 -8.64
CA SER A 192 19.22 -1.00 -8.65
C SER A 192 20.28 -2.09 -8.86
N SER A 193 20.28 -3.04 -7.92
CA SER A 193 20.80 -4.42 -7.97
C SER A 193 22.09 -4.69 -8.74
N ILE A 194 23.19 -4.81 -7.99
CA ILE A 194 24.35 -5.60 -8.40
C ILE A 194 24.04 -7.06 -8.08
N GLN A 195 23.72 -7.83 -9.11
CA GLN A 195 23.73 -9.28 -9.09
C GLN A 195 25.13 -9.73 -9.50
N THR A 196 25.83 -10.37 -8.57
CA THR A 196 27.09 -11.07 -8.81
C THR A 196 26.84 -12.25 -9.74
N ASP A 197 27.39 -12.22 -10.95
CA ASP A 197 27.59 -13.43 -11.73
C ASP A 197 29.01 -13.43 -12.31
N VAL A 198 29.82 -14.33 -11.76
CA VAL A 198 31.19 -14.59 -12.14
C VAL A 198 31.18 -15.94 -12.84
N GLY A 199 31.59 -15.93 -14.11
CA GLY A 199 32.08 -17.12 -14.80
C GLY A 199 31.04 -17.83 -15.65
N ASN A 200 31.07 -17.56 -16.95
CA ASN A 200 31.17 -18.59 -17.99
C ASN A 200 30.96 -17.95 -19.37
N LEU A 201 32.04 -17.56 -20.05
CA LEU A 201 32.04 -17.54 -21.51
C LEU A 201 33.32 -18.19 -22.02
N ARG A 202 33.12 -19.47 -22.30
CA ARG A 202 33.95 -20.42 -23.04
C ARG A 202 34.66 -19.80 -24.24
N GLU A 203 35.91 -20.21 -24.38
CA GLU A 203 36.63 -20.31 -25.64
C GLU A 203 35.73 -20.93 -26.73
N ARG A 204 35.52 -20.19 -27.82
CA ARG A 204 35.12 -20.76 -29.11
C ARG A 204 36.25 -20.57 -30.11
N ARG A 205 36.99 -21.66 -30.29
CA ARG A 205 37.82 -21.94 -31.45
C ARG A 205 36.92 -22.44 -32.59
N ASN A 206 37.14 -21.93 -33.80
CA ASN A 206 36.94 -22.58 -35.12
C ASN A 206 37.43 -21.55 -36.17
N SER A 207 38.61 -21.69 -36.77
CA SER A 207 38.97 -22.57 -37.90
C SER A 207 38.20 -22.27 -39.18
N PHE A 208 38.76 -21.44 -40.07
CA PHE A 208 38.55 -21.54 -41.51
C PHE A 208 39.71 -20.91 -42.31
N THR A 209 39.99 -21.54 -43.44
CA THR A 209 40.79 -21.17 -44.63
C THR A 209 42.25 -21.58 -44.78
N GLN A 210 42.44 -22.05 -46.01
CA GLN A 210 43.46 -22.80 -46.69
C GLN A 210 44.33 -21.88 -47.54
N GLY A 211 45.59 -22.27 -47.75
CA GLY A 211 46.35 -22.15 -49.01
C GLY A 211 46.65 -20.77 -49.62
N GLY A 212 47.94 -20.51 -49.84
CA GLY A 212 48.43 -20.05 -51.15
C GLY A 212 48.57 -18.53 -51.39
N ASN A 213 49.82 -18.08 -51.21
CA ASN A 213 50.55 -17.03 -51.94
C ASN A 213 50.19 -15.53 -51.83
N ASN A 214 51.31 -14.80 -51.70
CA ASN A 214 51.61 -13.39 -51.97
C ASN A 214 51.35 -12.34 -50.88
N ASP A 215 52.48 -11.73 -50.53
CA ASP A 215 52.72 -10.36 -50.07
C ASP A 215 52.22 -9.94 -48.67
N LEU A 216 53.20 -9.62 -47.84
CA LEU A 216 53.10 -8.93 -46.55
C LEU A 216 52.33 -7.58 -46.68
N PRO A 217 51.70 -7.08 -45.60
CA PRO A 217 52.39 -6.83 -44.34
C PRO A 217 51.70 -7.43 -43.11
N SER A 218 52.51 -8.01 -42.22
CA SER A 218 52.13 -8.55 -40.91
C SER A 218 51.69 -7.50 -39.87
N SER A 219 51.29 -6.30 -40.31
CA SER A 219 50.96 -5.17 -39.43
C SER A 219 49.52 -5.16 -38.93
N THR A 220 48.56 -5.72 -39.68
CA THR A 220 47.13 -5.65 -39.31
C THR A 220 46.73 -6.64 -38.21
N SER A 221 47.38 -7.81 -38.15
CA SER A 221 47.18 -8.81 -37.08
C SER A 221 47.77 -8.34 -35.76
N THR A 222 48.97 -7.73 -35.81
CA THR A 222 49.61 -7.13 -34.63
C THR A 222 48.85 -5.90 -34.14
N GLU A 223 48.32 -5.06 -35.03
CA GLU A 223 47.49 -3.91 -34.67
C GLU A 223 46.15 -4.32 -34.04
N ALA A 224 45.47 -5.34 -34.59
CA ALA A 224 44.24 -5.88 -34.00
C ALA A 224 44.49 -6.50 -32.62
N GLN A 225 45.62 -7.19 -32.44
CA GLN A 225 46.00 -7.78 -31.17
C GLN A 225 46.40 -6.72 -30.13
N LEU A 226 47.14 -5.69 -30.53
CA LEU A 226 47.46 -4.54 -29.67
C LEU A 226 46.21 -3.78 -29.26
N LYS A 227 45.22 -3.63 -30.15
CA LYS A 227 43.93 -3.01 -29.82
C LYS A 227 43.15 -3.83 -28.79
N TYR A 228 43.11 -5.15 -28.95
CA TYR A 228 42.48 -6.04 -27.97
C TYR A 228 43.17 -6.01 -26.60
N GLU A 229 44.51 -6.04 -26.59
CA GLU A 229 45.27 -5.90 -25.34
C GLU A 229 45.08 -4.52 -24.71
N ASN A 230 44.99 -3.46 -25.51
CA ASN A 230 44.72 -2.10 -25.03
C ASN A 230 43.33 -2.01 -24.38
N ASP A 231 42.30 -2.62 -25.00
CA ASP A 231 40.95 -2.66 -24.45
C ASP A 231 40.87 -3.53 -23.19
N ARG A 232 41.63 -4.63 -23.12
CA ARG A 232 41.76 -5.45 -21.91
C ARG A 232 42.44 -4.69 -20.77
N LEU A 233 43.52 -3.95 -21.07
CA LEU A 233 44.23 -3.12 -20.09
C LEU A 233 43.37 -1.95 -19.62
N LYS A 234 42.57 -1.34 -20.50
CA LYS A 234 41.58 -0.32 -20.12
C LYS A 234 40.53 -0.88 -19.16
N LEU A 235 40.03 -2.08 -19.42
CA LEU A 235 39.05 -2.73 -18.53
C LEU A 235 39.68 -3.09 -17.17
N ALA A 236 40.91 -3.61 -17.17
CA ALA A 236 41.65 -3.91 -15.94
C ALA A 236 41.98 -2.64 -15.14
N LEU A 237 42.31 -1.53 -15.81
CA LEU A 237 42.55 -0.23 -15.16
C LEU A 237 41.26 0.35 -14.58
N ALA A 238 40.15 0.27 -15.31
CA ALA A 238 38.84 0.68 -14.82
C ALA A 238 38.43 -0.15 -13.58
N GLN A 239 38.65 -1.47 -13.62
CA GLN A 239 38.39 -2.36 -12.48
C GLN A 239 39.31 -2.07 -11.28
N SER A 240 40.59 -1.81 -11.51
CA SER A 240 41.54 -1.41 -10.46
C SER A 240 41.15 -0.08 -9.82
N SER A 241 40.70 0.90 -10.61
CA SER A 241 40.22 2.19 -10.12
C SER A 241 38.94 2.05 -9.27
N ALA A 242 38.04 1.14 -9.65
CA ALA A 242 36.84 0.82 -8.87
C ALA A 242 37.20 0.14 -7.55
N ASN A 243 38.18 -0.77 -7.56
CA ASN A 243 38.69 -1.41 -6.34
C ASN A 243 39.34 -0.38 -5.41
N ALA A 244 40.20 0.50 -5.92
CA ALA A 244 40.82 1.56 -5.13
C ALA A 244 39.75 2.44 -4.43
N LYS A 245 38.69 2.81 -5.16
CA LYS A 245 37.56 3.56 -4.59
C LYS A 245 36.79 2.78 -3.53
N LYS A 246 36.63 1.47 -3.70
CA LYS A 246 36.01 0.61 -2.68
C LYS A 246 36.81 0.61 -1.38
N TRP A 247 38.13 0.43 -1.46
CA TRP A 247 39.02 0.47 -0.30
C TRP A 247 39.02 1.86 0.36
N GLU A 248 38.97 2.93 -0.42
CA GLU A 248 38.86 4.30 0.10
C GLU A 248 37.56 4.50 0.91
N VAL A 249 36.43 4.00 0.42
CA VAL A 249 35.13 4.06 1.12
C VAL A 249 35.14 3.21 2.41
N GLU A 250 35.69 2.00 2.37
CA GLU A 250 35.83 1.15 3.55
C GLU A 250 36.73 1.80 4.61
N LEU A 251 37.85 2.39 4.21
CA LEU A 251 38.74 3.12 5.10
C LEU A 251 38.04 4.31 5.77
N GLN A 252 37.27 5.08 5.00
CA GLN A 252 36.51 6.20 5.55
C GLN A 252 35.41 5.74 6.52
N THR A 253 34.77 4.60 6.24
CA THR A 253 33.78 3.99 7.12
C THR A 253 34.43 3.52 8.44
N LEU A 254 35.59 2.88 8.36
CA LEU A 254 36.35 2.45 9.54
C LEU A 254 36.81 3.64 10.39
N LYS A 255 37.27 4.73 9.77
CA LYS A 255 37.61 5.98 10.48
C LYS A 255 36.40 6.55 11.23
N ASN A 256 35.25 6.61 10.58
CA ASN A 256 34.02 7.08 11.22
C ASN A 256 33.58 6.17 12.39
N ASN A 257 33.68 4.85 12.22
CA ASN A 257 33.37 3.90 13.28
C ASN A 257 34.32 4.04 14.48
N ASN A 258 35.63 4.20 14.22
CA ASN A 258 36.61 4.42 15.27
C ASN A 258 36.31 5.71 16.06
N ALA A 259 36.02 6.82 15.38
CA ALA A 259 35.64 8.08 16.02
C ALA A 259 34.38 7.96 16.89
N ARG A 260 33.37 7.21 16.43
CA ARG A 260 32.17 6.91 17.22
C ARG A 260 32.47 6.09 18.46
N LEU A 261 33.31 5.06 18.35
CA LEU A 261 33.73 4.24 19.49
C LEU A 261 34.51 5.06 20.52
N THR A 262 35.40 5.95 20.07
CA THR A 262 36.11 6.87 20.96
C THR A 262 35.15 7.79 21.72
N THR A 263 34.15 8.33 21.02
CA THR A 263 33.12 9.20 21.64
C THR A 263 32.29 8.43 22.67
N ALA A 264 31.83 7.23 22.31
CA ALA A 264 31.06 6.37 23.21
C ALA A 264 31.86 5.93 24.44
N LEU A 265 33.17 5.69 24.29
CA LEU A 265 34.05 5.38 25.41
C LEU A 265 34.23 6.58 26.36
N GLN A 266 34.38 7.78 25.80
CA GLN A 266 34.48 9.01 26.60
C GLN A 266 33.17 9.32 27.33
N GLU A 267 32.03 9.11 26.69
CA GLU A 267 30.70 9.24 27.29
C GLU A 267 30.50 8.20 28.41
N SER A 268 30.87 6.94 28.17
CA SER A 268 30.83 5.89 29.20
C SER A 268 31.69 6.23 30.41
N THR A 269 32.89 6.78 30.19
CA THR A 269 33.78 7.23 31.26
C THR A 269 33.17 8.39 32.06
N SER A 270 32.57 9.36 31.37
CA SER A 270 31.88 10.50 32.01
C SER A 270 30.67 10.03 32.83
N ASN A 271 29.88 9.10 32.30
CA ASN A 271 28.76 8.50 33.00
C ASN A 271 29.22 7.82 34.29
N VAL A 272 30.28 7.01 34.25
CA VAL A 272 30.82 6.35 35.46
C VAL A 272 31.15 7.37 36.54
N ASP A 273 31.70 8.53 36.19
CA ASP A 273 32.02 9.57 37.16
C ASP A 273 30.77 10.31 37.68
N GLU A 274 29.74 10.48 36.86
CA GLU A 274 28.43 10.97 37.32
C GLU A 274 27.75 9.99 38.28
N TRP A 275 27.77 8.69 37.98
CA TRP A 275 27.24 7.65 38.87
C TRP A 275 27.97 7.63 40.21
N LYS A 276 29.30 7.82 40.22
CA LYS A 276 30.07 7.96 41.46
C LYS A 276 29.65 9.20 42.26
N LYS A 277 29.43 10.34 41.60
CA LYS A 277 28.94 11.57 42.26
C LYS A 277 27.55 11.38 42.85
N GLN A 278 26.63 10.75 42.11
CA GLN A 278 25.29 10.43 42.62
C GLN A 278 25.35 9.48 43.83
N LEU A 279 26.21 8.45 43.76
CA LEU A 279 26.39 7.53 44.88
C LEU A 279 26.93 8.24 46.13
N ALA A 280 27.88 9.18 45.97
CA ALA A 280 28.37 9.99 47.09
C ALA A 280 27.25 10.86 47.69
N ALA A 281 26.46 11.54 46.85
CA ALA A 281 25.33 12.35 47.30
C ALA A 281 24.28 11.53 48.07
N TYR A 282 23.96 10.32 47.60
CA TYR A 282 23.03 9.43 48.32
C TYR A 282 23.58 8.94 49.64
N LYS A 283 24.89 8.68 49.75
CA LYS A 283 25.53 8.33 51.02
C LYS A 283 25.42 9.47 52.03
N ASP A 284 25.69 10.70 51.61
CA ASP A 284 25.59 11.88 52.47
C ASP A 284 24.14 12.12 52.94
N GLU A 285 23.17 11.97 52.04
CA GLU A 285 21.75 12.08 52.39
C GLU A 285 21.29 10.98 53.35
N ASN A 286 21.77 9.75 53.19
CA ASN A 286 21.47 8.65 54.11
C ASN A 286 22.02 8.92 55.52
N VAL A 287 23.24 9.47 55.62
CA VAL A 287 23.83 9.92 56.88
C VAL A 287 23.00 11.04 57.51
N ARG A 288 22.57 12.02 56.71
CA ARG A 288 21.72 13.14 57.16
C ARG A 288 20.37 12.65 57.70
N LEU A 289 19.71 11.73 57.00
CA LEU A 289 18.43 11.15 57.41
C LEU A 289 18.58 10.33 58.70
N LYS A 290 19.65 9.54 58.84
CA LYS A 290 19.96 8.82 60.08
C LYS A 290 20.16 9.78 61.25
N LYS A 291 20.84 10.91 61.03
CA LYS A 291 21.02 11.95 62.06
C LYS A 291 19.67 12.55 62.47
N LYS A 292 18.81 12.91 61.51
CA LYS A 292 17.46 13.42 61.78
C LYS A 292 16.58 12.42 62.52
N LEU A 293 16.65 11.13 62.16
CA LEU A 293 15.91 10.08 62.86
C LEU A 293 16.34 9.98 64.34
N LEU A 294 17.64 10.04 64.60
CA LEU A 294 18.21 10.08 65.96
C LEU A 294 17.82 11.34 66.75
N GLU A 295 17.70 12.50 66.09
CA GLU A 295 17.25 13.75 66.72
C GLU A 295 15.75 13.73 67.05
N VAL A 296 14.93 13.14 66.17
CA VAL A 296 13.49 12.96 66.38
C VAL A 296 13.22 11.94 67.50
N ASP A 297 13.99 10.86 67.57
CA ASP A 297 13.88 9.83 68.63
C ASP A 297 14.28 10.39 70.02
N LYS A 298 15.12 11.43 70.05
CA LYS A 298 15.51 12.15 71.29
C LYS A 298 14.58 13.31 71.67
N GLY A 299 13.68 13.73 70.78
CA GLY A 299 12.83 14.92 70.94
C GLY A 299 11.35 14.58 71.10
N GLY A 300 10.97 13.98 72.22
CA GLY A 300 9.60 13.55 72.52
C GLY A 300 8.60 14.68 72.83
N SER A 301 8.33 15.60 71.88
CA SER A 301 7.34 16.68 72.06
C SER A 301 6.52 17.05 70.80
N GLY A 302 6.50 16.21 69.76
CA GLY A 302 5.76 16.47 68.49
C GLY A 302 4.57 15.54 68.20
N GLY A 303 4.14 14.71 69.17
CA GLY A 303 3.23 13.57 68.91
C GLY A 303 1.85 13.93 68.33
N ALA A 304 1.26 15.07 68.71
CA ALA A 304 -0.09 15.45 68.27
C ALA A 304 -0.12 15.98 66.82
N GLU A 305 0.86 16.80 66.42
CA GLU A 305 0.94 17.35 65.07
C GLU A 305 1.36 16.28 64.05
N ASN A 306 2.28 15.38 64.43
CA ASN A 306 2.63 14.21 63.63
C ASN A 306 1.46 13.23 63.50
N SER A 307 0.68 12.98 64.56
CA SER A 307 -0.49 12.10 64.50
C SER A 307 -1.55 12.62 63.53
N HIS A 308 -1.82 13.93 63.53
CA HIS A 308 -2.74 14.56 62.57
C HIS A 308 -2.23 14.51 61.12
N LYS A 309 -0.92 14.74 60.91
CA LYS A 309 -0.29 14.61 59.59
C LYS A 309 -0.37 13.17 59.07
N VAL A 310 -0.12 12.19 59.93
CA VAL A 310 -0.23 10.75 59.60
C VAL A 310 -1.68 10.41 59.22
N ALA A 311 -2.68 10.85 59.98
CA ALA A 311 -4.08 10.63 59.66
C ALA A 311 -4.49 11.23 58.29
N GLN A 312 -4.07 12.47 58.00
CA GLN A 312 -4.32 13.10 56.70
C GLN A 312 -3.64 12.36 55.54
N LEU A 313 -2.39 11.92 55.73
CA LEU A 313 -1.68 11.15 54.71
C LEU A 313 -2.33 9.78 54.48
N THR A 314 -2.82 9.12 55.53
CA THR A 314 -3.55 7.86 55.42
C THR A 314 -4.85 8.04 54.64
N GLU A 315 -5.63 9.08 54.91
CA GLU A 315 -6.86 9.38 54.15
C GLU A 315 -6.57 9.69 52.68
N GLN A 316 -5.51 10.45 52.39
CA GLN A 316 -5.08 10.71 51.01
C GLN A 316 -4.65 9.42 50.29
N LEU A 317 -3.97 8.52 50.99
CA LEU A 317 -3.52 7.25 50.45
C LEU A 317 -4.70 6.31 50.16
N GLU A 318 -5.73 6.30 51.01
CA GLU A 318 -6.96 5.58 50.77
C GLU A 318 -7.72 6.14 49.56
N ARG A 319 -7.87 7.46 49.45
CA ARG A 319 -8.51 8.09 48.28
C ARG A 319 -7.78 7.74 46.98
N LEU A 320 -6.45 7.86 46.97
CA LEU A 320 -5.62 7.46 45.83
C LEU A 320 -5.74 5.97 45.50
N ARG A 321 -5.88 5.10 46.51
CA ARG A 321 -6.15 3.66 46.28
C ARG A 321 -7.49 3.43 45.60
N HIS A 322 -8.55 4.11 46.02
CA HIS A 322 -9.87 3.98 45.39
C HIS A 322 -9.86 4.50 43.95
N GLU A 323 -9.22 5.65 43.71
CA GLU A 323 -9.06 6.19 42.35
C GLU A 323 -8.24 5.25 41.46
N TYR A 324 -7.14 4.71 41.98
CA TYR A 324 -6.33 3.72 41.27
C TYR A 324 -7.15 2.47 40.93
N HIS A 325 -7.94 1.96 41.88
CA HIS A 325 -8.79 0.81 41.64
C HIS A 325 -9.85 1.08 40.57
N SER A 326 -10.53 2.22 40.62
CA SER A 326 -11.51 2.63 39.61
C SER A 326 -10.87 2.77 38.22
N LYS A 327 -9.67 3.38 38.14
CA LYS A 327 -8.92 3.48 36.89
C LYS A 327 -8.48 2.11 36.38
N GLN A 328 -8.15 1.19 37.27
CA GLN A 328 -7.81 -0.19 36.88
C GLN A 328 -9.01 -0.94 36.29
N GLU A 329 -10.20 -0.77 36.85
CA GLU A 329 -11.44 -1.34 36.27
C GLU A 329 -11.77 -0.72 34.91
N GLU A 330 -11.60 0.59 34.76
CA GLU A 330 -11.78 1.30 33.49
C GLU A 330 -10.82 0.77 32.42
N ILE A 331 -9.55 0.57 32.76
CA ILE A 331 -8.55 -0.04 31.89
C ILE A 331 -8.96 -1.46 31.48
N GLN A 332 -9.47 -2.28 32.40
CA GLN A 332 -9.93 -3.63 32.08
C GLN A 332 -11.11 -3.62 31.10
N ARG A 333 -12.10 -2.74 31.32
CA ARG A 333 -13.25 -2.60 30.42
C ARG A 333 -12.83 -2.13 29.03
N LEU A 334 -11.98 -1.10 28.95
CA LEU A 334 -11.46 -0.61 27.67
C LEU A 334 -10.62 -1.67 26.95
N SER A 335 -9.85 -2.45 27.68
CA SER A 335 -9.07 -3.55 27.11
C SER A 335 -9.96 -4.65 26.53
N ALA A 336 -11.04 -5.02 27.23
CA ALA A 336 -12.02 -5.97 26.72
C ALA A 336 -12.71 -5.45 25.44
N GLN A 337 -13.09 -4.17 25.42
CA GLN A 337 -13.70 -3.53 24.26
C GLN A 337 -12.76 -3.46 23.05
N ILE A 338 -11.46 -3.21 23.28
CA ILE A 338 -10.44 -3.25 22.22
C ILE A 338 -10.34 -4.66 21.62
N GLU A 339 -10.39 -5.71 22.45
CA GLU A 339 -10.28 -7.08 21.96
C GLU A 339 -11.53 -7.50 21.16
N GLU A 340 -12.72 -7.07 21.58
CA GLU A 340 -13.95 -7.24 20.82
C GLU A 340 -13.90 -6.52 19.47
N LEU A 341 -13.42 -5.27 19.44
CA LEU A 341 -13.27 -4.50 18.20
C LEU A 341 -12.28 -5.18 17.24
N LYS A 342 -11.15 -5.71 17.73
CA LYS A 342 -10.21 -6.47 16.89
C LYS A 342 -10.84 -7.74 16.33
N ALA A 343 -11.62 -8.47 17.12
CA ALA A 343 -12.32 -9.65 16.65
C ALA A 343 -13.32 -9.29 15.54
N SER A 344 -14.07 -8.21 15.72
CA SER A 344 -14.99 -7.68 14.70
C SER A 344 -14.25 -7.20 13.43
N GLU A 345 -13.08 -6.56 13.56
CA GLU A 345 -12.25 -6.15 12.43
C GLU A 345 -11.75 -7.36 11.64
N GLY A 346 -11.34 -8.43 12.33
CA GLY A 346 -10.97 -9.70 11.71
C GLY A 346 -12.12 -10.32 10.90
N GLN A 347 -13.33 -10.32 11.45
CA GLN A 347 -14.53 -10.78 10.73
C GLN A 347 -14.83 -9.91 9.50
N SER A 348 -14.73 -8.58 9.63
CA SER A 348 -14.93 -7.66 8.51
C SER A 348 -13.91 -7.90 7.40
N SER A 349 -12.63 -8.11 7.75
CA SER A 349 -11.59 -8.45 6.77
C SER A 349 -11.85 -9.79 6.06
N ALA A 350 -12.36 -10.79 6.77
CA ALA A 350 -12.70 -12.09 6.19
C ALA A 350 -13.88 -11.97 5.21
N LEU A 351 -14.92 -11.21 5.57
CA LEU A 351 -16.04 -10.91 4.68
C LEU A 351 -15.59 -10.15 3.43
N GLN A 352 -14.71 -9.16 3.59
CA GLN A 352 -14.18 -8.39 2.46
C GLN A 352 -13.36 -9.26 1.50
N ALA A 353 -12.55 -10.19 2.02
CA ALA A 353 -11.83 -11.16 1.20
C ALA A 353 -12.79 -12.10 0.44
N ARG A 354 -13.89 -12.52 1.09
CA ARG A 354 -14.91 -13.36 0.45
C ARG A 354 -15.64 -12.61 -0.67
N ILE A 355 -16.01 -11.34 -0.45
CA ILE A 355 -16.62 -10.49 -1.47
C ILE A 355 -15.71 -10.38 -2.69
N LYS A 356 -14.42 -10.06 -2.49
CA LYS A 356 -13.45 -9.94 -3.59
C LYS A 356 -13.30 -11.25 -4.38
N SER A 357 -13.32 -12.40 -3.71
CA SER A 357 -13.30 -13.71 -4.37
C SER A 357 -14.54 -13.92 -5.25
N LEU A 358 -15.72 -13.62 -4.70
CA LEU A 358 -16.98 -13.76 -5.42
C LEU A 358 -17.07 -12.79 -6.61
N GLU A 359 -16.59 -11.56 -6.47
CA GLU A 359 -16.51 -10.60 -7.57
C GLU A 359 -15.62 -11.13 -8.71
N GLY A 360 -14.46 -11.72 -8.39
CA GLY A 360 -13.58 -12.35 -9.37
C GLY A 360 -14.21 -13.55 -10.07
N GLU A 361 -14.90 -14.41 -9.32
CA GLU A 361 -15.66 -15.54 -9.89
C GLU A 361 -16.77 -15.04 -10.82
N ASN A 362 -17.50 -14.00 -10.43
CA ASN A 362 -18.60 -13.44 -11.21
C ASN A 362 -18.10 -12.79 -12.51
N GLN A 363 -16.97 -12.09 -12.47
CA GLN A 363 -16.30 -11.58 -13.68
C GLN A 363 -15.88 -12.71 -14.63
N SER A 364 -15.30 -13.80 -14.08
CA SER A 364 -14.92 -14.97 -14.87
C SER A 364 -16.13 -15.63 -15.54
N LEU A 365 -17.24 -15.77 -14.79
CA LEU A 365 -18.49 -16.31 -15.33
C LEU A 365 -19.09 -15.41 -16.40
N SER A 366 -19.05 -14.08 -16.22
CA SER A 366 -19.52 -13.13 -17.22
C SER A 366 -18.74 -13.22 -18.53
N LEU A 367 -17.41 -13.39 -18.47
CA LEU A 367 -16.57 -13.58 -19.66
C LEU A 367 -16.90 -14.89 -20.37
N LYS A 368 -17.04 -15.99 -19.62
CA LYS A 368 -17.45 -17.28 -20.19
C LYS A 368 -18.81 -17.20 -20.87
N LEU A 369 -19.77 -16.52 -20.26
CA LEU A 369 -21.10 -16.32 -20.85
C LEU A 369 -21.00 -15.54 -22.17
N GLN A 370 -20.21 -14.47 -22.21
CA GLN A 370 -19.98 -13.70 -23.42
C GLN A 370 -19.33 -14.53 -24.53
N ASP A 371 -18.33 -15.34 -24.20
CA ASP A 371 -17.69 -16.23 -25.17
C ASP A 371 -18.65 -17.30 -25.71
N SER A 372 -19.44 -17.94 -24.83
CA SER A 372 -20.47 -18.90 -25.25
C SER A 372 -21.53 -18.24 -26.13
N GLN A 373 -21.95 -17.01 -25.81
CA GLN A 373 -22.91 -16.26 -26.62
C GLN A 373 -22.34 -15.92 -28.01
N ARG A 374 -21.06 -15.56 -28.09
CA ARG A 374 -20.36 -15.34 -29.37
C ARG A 374 -20.31 -16.62 -30.20
N GLN A 375 -19.92 -17.74 -29.61
CA GLN A 375 -19.88 -19.05 -30.31
C GLN A 375 -21.26 -19.47 -30.82
N LEU A 376 -22.32 -19.27 -30.03
CA LEU A 376 -23.69 -19.54 -30.47
C LEU A 376 -24.10 -18.65 -31.65
N GLN A 377 -23.74 -17.36 -31.63
CA GLN A 377 -24.03 -16.45 -32.73
C GLN A 377 -23.27 -16.85 -34.00
N GLU A 378 -21.99 -17.20 -33.88
CA GLU A 378 -21.18 -17.70 -35.00
C GLU A 378 -21.80 -18.97 -35.61
N SER A 379 -22.14 -19.96 -34.77
CA SER A 379 -22.79 -21.20 -35.23
C SER A 379 -24.14 -20.94 -35.91
N ARG A 380 -24.94 -20.02 -35.37
CA ARG A 380 -26.21 -19.61 -36.00
C ARG A 380 -25.99 -18.96 -37.37
N THR A 381 -25.03 -18.04 -37.48
CA THR A 381 -24.72 -17.40 -38.76
C THR A 381 -24.21 -18.39 -39.80
N GLN A 382 -23.43 -19.39 -39.37
CA GLN A 382 -22.96 -20.46 -40.23
C GLN A 382 -24.12 -21.34 -40.72
N ALA A 383 -25.02 -21.76 -39.83
CA ALA A 383 -26.21 -22.53 -40.20
C ALA A 383 -27.09 -21.77 -41.20
N GLU A 384 -27.26 -20.45 -41.01
CA GLU A 384 -28.00 -19.60 -41.96
C GLU A 384 -27.29 -19.48 -43.32
N GLN A 385 -25.95 -19.47 -43.36
CA GLN A 385 -25.18 -19.51 -44.61
C GLN A 385 -25.35 -20.84 -45.34
N GLU A 386 -25.22 -21.95 -44.62
CA GLU A 386 -25.42 -23.30 -45.17
C GLU A 386 -26.84 -23.48 -45.70
N GLN A 387 -27.85 -22.98 -44.99
CA GLN A 387 -29.23 -23.01 -45.45
C GLN A 387 -29.44 -22.18 -46.73
N ARG A 388 -28.82 -21.00 -46.85
CA ARG A 388 -28.86 -20.20 -48.09
C ARG A 388 -28.21 -20.92 -49.26
N GLU A 389 -27.09 -21.61 -49.02
CA GLU A 389 -26.41 -22.38 -50.07
C GLU A 389 -27.26 -23.58 -50.53
N ILE A 390 -27.92 -24.27 -49.61
CA ILE A 390 -28.87 -25.35 -49.95
C ILE A 390 -30.01 -24.82 -50.82
N LEU A 391 -30.62 -23.69 -50.46
CA LEU A 391 -31.68 -23.07 -51.25
C LEU A 391 -31.20 -22.68 -52.65
N ARG A 392 -29.97 -22.15 -52.77
CA ARG A 392 -29.36 -21.83 -54.06
C ARG A 392 -29.15 -23.09 -54.91
N LEU A 393 -28.63 -24.16 -54.33
CA LEU A 393 -28.44 -25.44 -55.03
C LEU A 393 -29.78 -26.03 -55.47
N GLN A 394 -30.82 -25.91 -54.64
CA GLN A 394 -32.18 -26.32 -54.99
C GLN A 394 -32.72 -25.54 -56.20
N GLU A 395 -32.50 -24.22 -56.26
CA GLU A 395 -32.90 -23.38 -57.39
C GLU A 395 -32.18 -23.79 -58.68
N ILE A 396 -30.86 -24.01 -58.61
CA ILE A 396 -30.05 -24.49 -59.75
C ILE A 396 -30.56 -25.85 -60.24
N LEU A 397 -30.83 -26.79 -59.33
CA LEU A 397 -31.36 -28.10 -59.68
C LEU A 397 -32.74 -27.98 -60.35
N GLY A 398 -33.62 -27.12 -59.83
CA GLY A 398 -34.93 -26.85 -60.44
C GLY A 398 -34.83 -26.30 -61.86
N ALA A 399 -33.90 -25.38 -62.10
CA ALA A 399 -33.62 -24.87 -63.45
C ALA A 399 -33.12 -25.98 -64.39
N LYS A 400 -32.22 -26.85 -63.92
CA LYS A 400 -31.70 -27.98 -64.70
C LYS A 400 -32.76 -29.02 -65.05
N ILE A 401 -33.68 -29.30 -64.12
CA ILE A 401 -34.83 -30.18 -64.37
C ILE A 401 -35.73 -29.57 -65.45
N SER A 402 -36.00 -28.27 -65.39
CA SER A 402 -36.83 -27.58 -66.38
C SER A 402 -36.21 -27.64 -67.79
N GLU A 403 -34.91 -27.37 -67.90
CA GLU A 403 -34.14 -27.52 -69.15
C GLU A 403 -34.24 -28.96 -69.71
N LEU A 404 -34.10 -29.97 -68.85
CA LEU A 404 -34.28 -31.37 -69.26
C LEU A 404 -35.70 -31.66 -69.77
N TYR A 405 -36.74 -31.14 -69.10
CA TYR A 405 -38.12 -31.27 -69.57
C TYR A 405 -38.32 -30.62 -70.95
N GLU A 406 -37.79 -29.41 -71.17
CA GLU A 406 -37.85 -28.74 -72.47
C GLU A 406 -37.15 -29.55 -73.57
N THR A 407 -35.96 -30.11 -73.28
CA THR A 407 -35.28 -30.98 -74.24
C THR A 407 -36.08 -32.26 -74.53
N HIS A 408 -36.73 -32.85 -73.53
CA HIS A 408 -37.59 -34.01 -73.71
C HIS A 408 -38.80 -33.70 -74.60
N GLU A 409 -39.51 -32.60 -74.33
CA GLU A 409 -40.62 -32.14 -75.16
C GLU A 409 -40.18 -31.89 -76.61
N SER A 410 -39.00 -31.29 -76.81
CA SER A 410 -38.43 -31.12 -78.15
C SER A 410 -38.18 -32.46 -78.85
N ILE A 411 -37.65 -33.47 -78.15
CA ILE A 411 -37.46 -34.82 -78.70
C ILE A 411 -38.80 -35.44 -79.10
N VAL A 412 -39.80 -35.39 -78.21
CA VAL A 412 -41.15 -35.93 -78.47
C VAL A 412 -41.80 -35.24 -79.67
N ALA A 413 -41.68 -33.92 -79.78
CA ALA A 413 -42.20 -33.16 -80.92
C ALA A 413 -41.54 -33.59 -82.24
N THR A 414 -40.22 -33.81 -82.23
CA THR A 414 -39.45 -34.27 -83.40
C THR A 414 -39.87 -35.69 -83.82
N LEU A 415 -40.01 -36.62 -82.86
CA LEU A 415 -40.48 -37.99 -83.13
C LEU A 415 -41.91 -38.03 -83.69
N LYS A 416 -42.81 -37.17 -83.19
CA LYS A 416 -44.17 -37.03 -83.75
C LYS A 416 -44.15 -36.50 -85.18
N HIS A 417 -43.22 -35.60 -85.49
CA HIS A 417 -43.04 -35.10 -86.86
C HIS A 417 -42.54 -36.20 -87.79
N GLU A 418 -41.56 -37.01 -87.36
CA GLU A 418 -41.07 -38.16 -88.13
C GLU A 418 -42.14 -39.24 -88.32
N SER A 419 -42.97 -39.53 -87.32
CA SER A 419 -44.05 -40.52 -87.44
C SER A 419 -45.21 -40.09 -88.35
N ASN A 420 -45.31 -38.80 -88.68
CA ASN A 420 -46.38 -38.24 -89.53
C ASN A 420 -45.88 -37.87 -90.95
N SER A 421 -44.58 -38.00 -91.23
CA SER A 421 -44.01 -37.97 -92.59
C SER A 421 -43.86 -39.40 -93.13
#